data_AF-A0A7C6USD5-F1
#
_entry.id   AF-A0A7C6USD5-F1
#
_cell.length_a   1.000
_cell.length_b   1.000
_cell.length_c   1.000
_cell.angle_alpha   90.00
_cell.angle_beta   90.00
_cell.angle_gamma   90.00
#
_symmetry.space_group_name_H-M   'P 1'
#
loop_
_entity.id
_entity.type
_entity.pdbx_description
1 polymer ?
#
loop_
_entity_poly.entity_id
_entity_poly.type
_entity_poly.pdbx_seq_one_letter_code
_entity_poly.pdbx_strand_id
1 'polypeptide(L)'
;MYGGFNAIISQLAEKIGEPFSSFPAEATWYGMGGITRWGTVCGALNGMAFAVNLVVPQEDVEAVCNEVIEWHNRAKLPSKDLDSYVGSKTIVQNVADSPLCHISRSKFEAHNPTEEEIKHRCSKLTGDVARKAVLVLNEYHKGTFVDKFAVSQGVAECKSCHPGAKSYGMMDCTPCHDDHNK
;
A
#
# COMPACT_ATOMS: atom_id res chain seq x y z
N MET A 1 3.46 7.92 4.45
CA MET A 1 2.79 8.63 3.36
C MET A 1 3.79 9.44 2.57
N TYR A 2 4.45 10.42 3.17
CA TYR A 2 5.59 11.14 2.56
C TYR A 2 6.50 10.28 1.67
N GLY A 3 7.17 9.26 2.21
CA GLY A 3 8.10 8.46 1.41
C GLY A 3 7.47 7.77 0.19
N GLY A 4 6.22 7.30 0.29
CA GLY A 4 5.53 6.64 -0.82
C GLY A 4 5.09 7.63 -1.91
N PHE A 5 4.64 8.81 -1.51
CA PHE A 5 4.28 9.90 -2.42
C PHE A 5 5.52 10.52 -3.08
N ASN A 6 6.50 10.92 -2.26
CA ASN A 6 7.69 11.62 -2.69
C ASN A 6 8.59 10.76 -3.57
N ALA A 7 8.60 9.43 -3.40
CA ALA A 7 9.34 8.53 -4.29
C ALA A 7 8.88 8.61 -5.75
N ILE A 8 7.61 8.96 -5.99
CA ILE A 8 7.04 9.10 -7.34
C ILE A 8 7.12 10.56 -7.78
N ILE A 9 6.60 11.49 -6.98
CA ILE A 9 6.48 12.90 -7.37
C ILE A 9 7.83 13.59 -7.51
N SER A 10 8.85 13.24 -6.71
CA SER A 10 10.18 13.84 -6.87
C SER A 10 10.82 13.50 -8.23
N GLN A 11 10.56 12.31 -8.77
CA GLN A 11 11.02 11.92 -10.10
C GLN A 11 10.28 12.69 -11.20
N LEU A 12 8.99 12.92 -11.03
CA LEU A 12 8.22 13.77 -11.96
C LEU A 12 8.66 15.23 -11.90
N ALA A 13 8.93 15.75 -10.70
CA ALA A 13 9.49 17.09 -10.52
C ALA A 13 10.85 17.24 -11.24
N GLU A 14 11.73 16.24 -11.12
CA GLU A 14 13.05 16.27 -11.79
C GLU A 14 12.94 16.19 -13.32
N LYS A 15 12.04 15.34 -13.85
CA LYS A 15 11.96 15.06 -15.30
C LYS A 15 11.01 15.97 -16.06
N ILE A 16 9.95 16.47 -15.41
CA ILE A 16 8.87 17.24 -16.04
C ILE A 16 8.82 18.67 -15.50
N GLY A 17 9.08 18.87 -14.21
CA GLY A 17 8.97 20.17 -13.54
C GLY A 17 7.56 20.42 -13.00
N GLU A 18 6.97 21.57 -13.33
CA GLU A 18 5.65 21.96 -12.82
C GLU A 18 4.52 21.07 -13.36
N PRO A 19 3.45 20.81 -12.57
CA PRO A 19 3.18 21.32 -11.22
C PRO A 19 3.86 20.54 -10.08
N PHE A 20 4.66 19.52 -10.40
CA PHE A 20 5.21 18.58 -9.42
C PHE A 20 6.33 19.19 -8.57
N SER A 21 7.15 20.08 -9.15
CA SER A 21 8.25 20.76 -8.46
C SER A 21 7.79 21.71 -7.35
N SER A 22 6.61 22.32 -7.49
CA SER A 22 6.06 23.21 -6.47
C SER A 22 5.15 22.50 -5.45
N PHE A 23 4.89 21.19 -5.62
CA PHE A 23 4.01 20.47 -4.71
C PHE A 23 4.67 20.26 -3.33
N PRO A 24 4.04 20.66 -2.22
CA PRO A 24 4.62 20.52 -0.88
C PRO A 24 4.50 19.08 -0.39
N ALA A 25 5.41 18.19 -0.82
CA ALA A 25 5.37 16.76 -0.48
C ALA A 25 5.33 16.53 1.04
N GLU A 26 6.00 17.37 1.83
CA GLU A 26 6.03 17.37 3.30
C GLU A 26 4.62 17.49 3.90
N ALA A 27 3.66 18.11 3.20
CA ALA A 27 2.28 18.18 3.64
C ALA A 27 1.64 16.79 3.82
N THR A 28 2.21 15.75 3.22
CA THR A 28 1.75 14.35 3.38
C THR A 28 2.38 13.64 4.59
N TRP A 29 3.19 14.33 5.41
CA TRP A 29 3.84 13.73 6.59
C TRP A 29 2.83 13.22 7.63
N TYR A 30 1.64 13.85 7.74
CA TYR A 30 0.59 13.46 8.68
C TYR A 30 0.22 11.97 8.56
N GLY A 31 0.35 11.37 7.38
CA GLY A 31 0.04 9.96 7.14
C GLY A 31 1.05 8.98 7.75
N MET A 32 2.02 9.45 8.54
CA MET A 32 2.94 8.56 9.27
C MET A 32 2.20 7.65 10.26
N GLY A 33 2.55 6.36 10.28
CA GLY A 33 1.95 5.39 11.19
C GLY A 33 0.44 5.18 11.03
N GLY A 34 -0.14 5.53 9.87
CA GLY A 34 -1.58 5.47 9.62
C GLY A 34 -2.34 6.59 10.30
N ILE A 35 -2.05 7.82 9.86
CA ILE A 35 -2.54 9.10 10.41
C ILE A 35 -1.99 9.29 11.82
N THR A 36 -0.87 10.01 11.97
CA THR A 36 -0.26 10.37 13.25
C THR A 36 -0.17 9.22 14.28
N ARG A 37 0.15 8.00 13.80
CA ARG A 37 0.28 6.75 14.59
C ARG A 37 -1.03 6.13 15.10
N TRP A 38 -2.18 6.49 14.53
CA TRP A 38 -3.46 5.83 14.82
C TRP A 38 -3.58 4.42 14.23
N GLY A 39 -2.64 3.98 13.39
CA GLY A 39 -2.62 2.61 12.88
C GLY A 39 -3.70 2.33 11.82
N THR A 40 -4.26 3.37 11.19
CA THR A 40 -5.30 3.25 10.15
C THR A 40 -4.70 2.78 8.80
N VAL A 41 -4.90 3.47 7.68
CA VAL A 41 -4.33 3.07 6.38
C VAL A 41 -2.80 3.09 6.41
N CYS A 42 -2.15 2.10 5.79
CA CYS A 42 -0.70 2.09 5.62
C CYS A 42 -0.26 3.37 4.91
N GLY A 43 0.66 4.11 5.54
CA GLY A 43 1.13 5.37 4.98
C GLY A 43 1.74 5.20 3.58
N ALA A 44 2.42 4.10 3.28
CA ALA A 44 2.97 3.87 1.94
C ALA A 44 1.87 3.75 0.88
N LEU A 45 0.81 2.98 1.16
CA LEU A 45 -0.35 2.84 0.28
C LEU A 45 -1.09 4.17 0.09
N ASN A 46 -1.32 4.93 1.16
CA ASN A 46 -1.97 6.23 1.06
C ASN A 46 -1.15 7.23 0.22
N GLY A 47 0.18 7.25 0.41
CA GLY A 47 1.06 8.13 -0.36
C GLY A 47 1.12 7.77 -1.84
N MET A 48 1.18 6.46 -2.13
CA MET A 48 1.10 5.92 -3.48
C MET A 48 -0.23 6.29 -4.16
N ALA A 49 -1.36 6.05 -3.50
CA ALA A 49 -2.68 6.33 -4.06
C ALA A 49 -2.84 7.82 -4.36
N PHE A 50 -2.29 8.68 -3.49
CA PHE A 50 -2.30 10.12 -3.74
C PHE A 50 -1.46 10.50 -4.97
N ALA A 51 -0.28 9.92 -5.15
CA ALA A 51 0.54 10.16 -6.33
C ALA A 51 -0.15 9.65 -7.62
N VAL A 52 -0.76 8.47 -7.58
CA VAL A 52 -1.55 7.91 -8.69
C VAL A 52 -2.67 8.88 -9.09
N ASN A 53 -3.43 9.39 -8.12
CA ASN A 53 -4.54 10.33 -8.36
C ASN A 53 -4.10 11.66 -9.03
N LEU A 54 -2.82 12.02 -8.98
CA LEU A 54 -2.31 13.21 -9.66
C LEU A 54 -1.94 12.97 -11.13
N VAL A 55 -1.75 11.71 -11.55
CA VAL A 55 -1.20 11.36 -12.87
C VAL A 55 -2.08 10.43 -13.68
N VAL A 56 -3.12 9.86 -13.07
CA VAL A 56 -4.10 8.97 -13.71
C VAL A 56 -5.47 9.67 -13.73
N PRO A 57 -6.21 9.64 -14.86
CA PRO A 57 -7.62 10.04 -14.95
C PRO A 57 -8.46 9.44 -13.82
N GLN A 58 -9.38 10.23 -13.27
CA GLN A 58 -10.09 9.89 -12.05
C GLN A 58 -10.85 8.56 -12.14
N GLU A 59 -11.42 8.25 -13.30
CA GLU A 59 -12.13 7.01 -13.60
C GLU A 59 -11.26 5.74 -13.50
N ASP A 60 -9.94 5.86 -13.68
CA ASP A 60 -9.01 4.73 -13.70
C ASP A 60 -8.19 4.61 -12.40
N VAL A 61 -8.25 5.61 -11.52
CA VAL A 61 -7.51 5.63 -10.24
C VAL A 61 -7.85 4.41 -9.39
N GLU A 62 -9.12 4.01 -9.34
CA GLU A 62 -9.57 2.86 -8.55
C GLU A 62 -8.88 1.57 -9.00
N ALA A 63 -8.89 1.27 -10.30
CA ALA A 63 -8.29 0.05 -10.85
C ALA A 63 -6.77 0.00 -10.58
N VAL A 64 -6.06 1.11 -10.83
CA VAL A 64 -4.61 1.20 -10.59
C VAL A 64 -4.28 1.05 -9.10
N CYS A 65 -5.02 1.70 -8.22
CA CYS A 65 -4.80 1.61 -6.77
C CYS A 65 -5.09 0.20 -6.25
N ASN A 66 -6.19 -0.42 -6.70
CA ASN A 66 -6.60 -1.74 -6.27
C ASN A 66 -5.55 -2.81 -6.61
N GLU A 67 -4.96 -2.77 -7.80
CA GLU A 67 -3.87 -3.68 -8.19
C GLU A 67 -2.67 -3.60 -7.23
N VAL A 68 -2.28 -2.40 -6.80
CA VAL A 68 -1.15 -2.21 -5.88
C VAL A 68 -1.52 -2.63 -4.44
N ILE A 69 -2.71 -2.26 -3.98
CA ILE A 69 -3.20 -2.57 -2.63
C ILE A 69 -3.36 -4.10 -2.46
N GLU A 70 -3.93 -4.76 -3.47
CA GLU A 70 -4.14 -6.21 -3.44
C GLU A 70 -2.82 -6.98 -3.47
N TRP A 71 -1.88 -6.55 -4.32
CA TRP A 71 -0.52 -7.07 -4.30
C TRP A 71 0.13 -6.91 -2.93
N HIS A 72 0.03 -5.73 -2.31
CA HIS A 72 0.60 -5.48 -0.98
C HIS A 72 0.03 -6.43 0.08
N ASN A 73 -1.29 -6.66 0.03
CA ASN A 73 -1.97 -7.48 1.03
C ASN A 73 -1.55 -8.96 0.95
N ARG A 74 -1.18 -9.46 -0.23
CA ARG A 74 -0.82 -10.87 -0.47
C ARG A 74 0.68 -11.15 -0.55
N ALA A 75 1.48 -10.14 -0.88
CA ALA A 75 2.92 -10.32 -1.04
C ALA A 75 3.62 -10.56 0.32
N LYS A 76 4.69 -11.36 0.29
CA LYS A 76 5.61 -11.47 1.42
C LYS A 76 6.51 -10.23 1.45
N LEU A 77 6.21 -9.29 2.36
CA LEU A 77 6.88 -8.00 2.46
C LEU A 77 7.58 -7.84 3.82
N PRO A 78 8.64 -7.00 3.93
CA PRO A 78 9.29 -6.26 2.83
C PRO A 78 10.04 -7.20 1.88
N SER A 79 10.28 -6.80 0.63
CA SER A 79 11.07 -7.60 -0.31
C SER A 79 12.54 -7.67 0.13
N LYS A 80 13.29 -8.64 -0.37
CA LYS A 80 14.74 -8.74 -0.12
C LYS A 80 15.56 -7.82 -1.03
N ASP A 81 14.95 -7.30 -2.09
CA ASP A 81 15.64 -6.49 -3.11
C ASP A 81 16.17 -5.17 -2.55
N LEU A 82 15.60 -4.71 -1.42
CA LEU A 82 15.96 -3.45 -0.76
C LEU A 82 16.81 -3.64 0.52
N ASP A 83 17.33 -4.85 0.79
CA ASP A 83 18.14 -5.13 1.99
C ASP A 83 19.40 -4.25 2.07
N SER A 84 20.02 -3.93 0.93
CA SER A 84 21.23 -3.10 0.86
C SER A 84 21.02 -1.66 1.35
N TYR A 85 19.78 -1.13 1.25
CA TYR A 85 19.46 0.24 1.62
C TYR A 85 19.28 0.44 3.14
N VAL A 86 19.19 -0.63 3.92
CA VAL A 86 19.02 -0.58 5.38
C VAL A 86 20.12 -1.33 6.15
N GLY A 87 21.27 -1.55 5.52
CA GLY A 87 22.46 -2.12 6.19
C GLY A 87 22.58 -3.64 6.14
N SER A 88 22.09 -4.30 5.09
CA SER A 88 22.25 -5.75 4.83
C SER A 88 21.67 -6.71 5.90
N LYS A 89 20.91 -6.20 6.88
CA LYS A 89 20.13 -7.04 7.79
C LYS A 89 18.90 -7.58 7.05
N THR A 90 18.83 -8.90 6.88
CA THR A 90 17.62 -9.54 6.36
C THR A 90 16.49 -9.42 7.38
N ILE A 91 15.45 -8.67 7.00
CA ILE A 91 14.24 -8.52 7.81
C ILE A 91 13.30 -9.68 7.47
N VAL A 92 12.67 -10.25 8.50
CA VAL A 92 11.61 -11.26 8.32
C VAL A 92 10.53 -10.71 7.37
N GLN A 93 10.10 -11.55 6.43
CA GLN A 93 9.01 -11.21 5.51
C GLN A 93 7.72 -11.82 6.04
N ASN A 94 6.62 -11.07 5.99
CA ASN A 94 5.29 -11.57 6.32
C ASN A 94 4.26 -11.08 5.31
N VAL A 95 3.14 -11.79 5.23
CA VAL A 95 1.96 -11.34 4.51
C VAL A 95 1.12 -10.47 5.46
N ALA A 96 0.61 -9.34 4.97
CA ALA A 96 -0.17 -8.41 5.79
C ALA A 96 -1.65 -8.82 5.89
N ASP A 97 -2.23 -9.34 4.80
CA ASP A 97 -3.66 -9.56 4.57
C ASP A 97 -4.55 -8.34 4.86
N SER A 98 -3.96 -7.15 4.96
CA SER A 98 -4.70 -5.93 5.27
C SER A 98 -3.92 -4.70 4.83
N PRO A 99 -4.60 -3.69 4.26
CA PRO A 99 -4.00 -2.39 4.00
C PRO A 99 -3.87 -1.56 5.29
N LEU A 100 -4.42 -2.02 6.42
CA LEU A 100 -4.33 -1.33 7.70
C LEU A 100 -2.94 -1.50 8.31
N CYS A 101 -2.34 -0.37 8.69
CA CYS A 101 -1.03 -0.27 9.33
C CYS A 101 -0.99 -1.07 10.63
N HIS A 102 -2.06 -1.00 11.45
CA HIS A 102 -2.13 -1.75 12.70
C HIS A 102 -2.05 -3.26 12.47
N ILE A 103 -2.93 -3.83 11.64
CA ILE A 103 -2.94 -5.27 11.35
C ILE A 103 -1.63 -5.71 10.71
N SER A 104 -1.16 -4.97 9.70
CA SER A 104 0.10 -5.24 9.00
C SER A 104 1.31 -5.25 9.94
N ARG A 105 1.40 -4.28 10.86
CA ARG A 105 2.47 -4.21 11.86
C ARG A 105 2.35 -5.27 12.92
N SER A 106 1.16 -5.51 13.48
CA SER A 106 0.98 -6.50 14.54
C SER A 106 1.35 -7.91 14.08
N LYS A 107 1.04 -8.27 12.83
CA LYS A 107 1.51 -9.53 12.24
C LYS A 107 3.03 -9.62 12.11
N PHE A 108 3.69 -8.52 11.77
CA PHE A 108 5.14 -8.47 11.73
C PHE A 108 5.74 -8.56 13.15
N GLU A 109 5.19 -7.82 14.10
CA GLU A 109 5.62 -7.75 15.50
C GLU A 109 5.48 -9.08 16.24
N ALA A 110 4.58 -9.97 15.79
CA ALA A 110 4.49 -11.35 16.29
C ALA A 110 5.78 -12.18 16.09
N HIS A 111 6.70 -11.73 15.24
CA HIS A 111 8.03 -12.33 15.06
C HIS A 111 9.08 -11.80 16.07
N ASN A 112 8.66 -10.99 17.05
CA ASN A 112 9.51 -10.37 18.06
C ASN A 112 10.69 -9.53 17.49
N PRO A 113 10.44 -8.62 16.52
CA PRO A 113 11.48 -7.76 15.97
C PRO A 113 11.94 -6.69 16.98
N THR A 114 13.17 -6.22 16.80
CA THR A 114 13.69 -5.02 17.46
C THR A 114 13.04 -3.75 16.91
N GLU A 115 13.16 -2.64 17.64
CA GLU A 115 12.65 -1.34 17.19
C GLU A 115 13.32 -0.88 15.87
N GLU A 116 14.61 -1.17 15.72
CA GLU A 116 15.37 -0.90 14.50
C GLU A 116 14.81 -1.69 13.31
N GLU A 117 14.52 -2.98 13.49
CA GLU A 117 13.91 -3.81 12.45
C GLU A 117 12.52 -3.34 12.06
N ILE A 118 11.71 -2.85 13.01
CA ILE A 118 10.39 -2.25 12.71
C ILE A 118 10.56 -1.00 11.82
N LYS A 119 11.51 -0.12 12.16
CA LYS A 119 11.82 1.08 11.38
C LYS A 119 12.28 0.71 9.98
N HIS A 120 13.25 -0.18 9.86
CA HIS A 120 13.76 -0.64 8.57
C HIS A 120 12.70 -1.36 7.73
N ARG A 121 11.84 -2.17 8.37
CA ARG A 121 10.70 -2.83 7.71
C ARG A 121 9.77 -1.81 7.05
N CYS A 122 9.41 -0.75 7.77
CA CYS A 122 8.50 0.27 7.24
C CYS A 122 9.14 1.11 6.13
N SER A 123 10.44 1.41 6.25
CA SER A 123 11.20 2.09 5.19
C SER A 123 11.28 1.24 3.92
N LYS A 124 11.63 -0.04 4.04
CA LYS A 124 11.67 -0.97 2.90
C LYS A 124 10.30 -1.16 2.26
N LEU A 125 9.26 -1.40 3.07
CA LEU A 125 7.90 -1.55 2.56
C LEU A 125 7.43 -0.30 1.81
N THR A 126 7.86 0.89 2.24
CA THR A 126 7.58 2.13 1.51
C THR A 126 8.22 2.11 0.12
N GLY A 127 9.49 1.68 0.00
CA GLY A 127 10.16 1.50 -1.28
C GLY A 127 9.51 0.42 -2.15
N ASP A 128 9.12 -0.72 -1.56
CA ASP A 128 8.46 -1.82 -2.26
C ASP A 128 7.12 -1.38 -2.87
N VAL A 129 6.30 -0.65 -2.10
CA VAL A 129 5.02 -0.11 -2.56
C VAL A 129 5.22 0.93 -3.65
N ALA A 130 6.16 1.87 -3.48
CA ALA A 130 6.46 2.87 -4.51
C ALA A 130 6.93 2.20 -5.81
N ARG A 131 7.79 1.18 -5.72
CA ARG A 131 8.24 0.41 -6.88
C ARG A 131 7.09 -0.30 -7.59
N LYS A 132 6.24 -1.02 -6.85
CA LYS A 132 5.06 -1.68 -7.46
C LYS A 132 4.14 -0.66 -8.12
N ALA A 133 3.91 0.48 -7.49
CA ALA A 133 3.09 1.55 -8.06
C ALA A 133 3.65 2.07 -9.38
N VAL A 134 4.95 2.33 -9.45
CA VAL A 134 5.61 2.77 -10.69
C VAL A 134 5.53 1.70 -11.78
N LEU A 135 5.65 0.41 -11.43
CA LEU A 135 5.47 -0.67 -12.41
C LEU A 135 4.04 -0.69 -12.98
N VAL A 136 3.03 -0.55 -12.13
CA VAL A 136 1.62 -0.50 -12.57
C VAL A 136 1.34 0.77 -13.38
N LEU A 137 1.84 1.93 -12.95
CA LEU A 137 1.72 3.20 -13.70
C LEU A 137 2.39 3.11 -15.08
N ASN A 138 3.55 2.44 -15.16
CA ASN A 138 4.23 2.22 -16.44
C ASN A 138 3.41 1.32 -17.38
N GLU A 139 2.78 0.26 -16.87
CA GLU A 139 1.86 -0.57 -17.65
C GLU A 139 0.64 0.25 -18.10
N TYR A 140 0.10 1.09 -17.21
CA TYR A 140 -1.06 1.94 -17.48
C TYR A 140 -0.78 2.94 -18.59
N HIS A 141 0.29 3.73 -18.48
CA HIS A 141 0.64 4.72 -19.50
C HIS A 141 1.15 4.12 -20.82
N LYS A 142 1.54 2.83 -20.84
CA LYS A 142 1.83 2.08 -22.07
C LYS A 142 0.59 1.45 -22.72
N GLY A 143 -0.58 1.55 -22.09
CA GLY A 143 -1.80 0.90 -22.55
C GLY A 143 -1.78 -0.63 -22.42
N THR A 144 -0.88 -1.18 -21.60
CA THR A 144 -0.74 -2.63 -21.35
C THR A 144 -1.27 -3.04 -19.97
N PHE A 145 -1.77 -2.10 -19.18
CA PHE A 145 -2.39 -2.39 -17.90
C PHE A 145 -3.66 -3.22 -18.12
N VAL A 146 -3.76 -4.29 -17.33
CA VAL A 146 -4.94 -5.13 -17.25
C VAL A 146 -5.35 -5.13 -15.79
N ASP A 147 -6.57 -4.69 -15.52
CA ASP A 147 -7.14 -4.80 -14.19
C ASP A 147 -7.33 -6.27 -13.84
N LYS A 148 -6.51 -6.73 -12.89
CA LYS A 148 -6.54 -8.10 -12.36
C LYS A 148 -7.17 -8.13 -10.98
N PHE A 149 -7.59 -6.99 -10.45
CA PHE A 149 -8.14 -6.94 -9.12
C PHE A 149 -9.46 -7.71 -9.07
N ALA A 150 -9.51 -8.66 -8.15
CA ALA A 150 -10.74 -9.29 -7.73
C ALA A 150 -10.71 -9.36 -6.22
N VAL A 151 -11.86 -9.08 -5.59
CA VAL A 151 -12.01 -9.30 -4.15
C VAL A 151 -11.69 -10.76 -3.81
N SER A 152 -11.18 -11.01 -2.61
CA SER A 152 -10.93 -12.38 -2.16
C SER A 152 -12.21 -13.21 -2.18
N GLN A 153 -12.08 -14.54 -2.33
CA GLN A 153 -13.21 -15.45 -2.29
C GLN A 153 -14.03 -15.28 -1.00
N GLY A 154 -13.38 -15.15 0.16
CA GLY A 154 -14.06 -14.91 1.43
C GLY A 154 -14.85 -13.60 1.45
N VAL A 155 -14.32 -12.52 0.86
CA VAL A 155 -15.07 -11.26 0.71
C VAL A 155 -16.25 -11.43 -0.23
N ALA A 156 -16.08 -12.15 -1.35
CA ALA A 156 -17.16 -12.42 -2.30
C ALA A 156 -18.30 -13.25 -1.66
N GLU A 157 -17.96 -14.27 -0.88
CA GLU A 157 -18.91 -15.10 -0.12
C GLU A 157 -19.68 -14.27 0.90
N CYS A 158 -18.99 -13.47 1.72
CA CYS A 158 -19.65 -12.55 2.66
C CYS A 158 -20.59 -11.58 1.94
N LYS A 159 -20.14 -10.99 0.82
CA LYS A 159 -20.95 -10.01 0.07
C LYS A 159 -22.15 -10.61 -0.64
N SER A 160 -22.22 -11.94 -0.83
CA SER A 160 -23.41 -12.59 -1.38
C SER A 160 -24.65 -12.38 -0.48
N CYS A 161 -24.46 -12.34 0.84
CA CYS A 161 -25.52 -12.06 1.83
C CYS A 161 -25.49 -10.62 2.36
N HIS A 162 -24.33 -9.98 2.34
CA HIS A 162 -24.09 -8.62 2.84
C HIS A 162 -23.79 -7.59 1.73
N PRO A 163 -24.60 -7.44 0.67
CA PRO A 163 -24.29 -6.51 -0.42
C PRO A 163 -24.57 -5.04 -0.06
N GLY A 164 -23.92 -4.13 -0.81
CA GLY A 164 -24.23 -2.69 -0.81
C GLY A 164 -24.10 -2.05 0.58
N ALA A 165 -25.15 -1.34 1.02
CA ALA A 165 -25.14 -0.63 2.30
C ALA A 165 -24.95 -1.53 3.54
N LYS A 166 -25.11 -2.86 3.41
CA LYS A 166 -24.86 -3.81 4.51
C LYS A 166 -23.38 -4.02 4.78
N SER A 167 -22.50 -3.82 3.80
CA SER A 167 -21.05 -3.87 3.98
C SER A 167 -20.33 -2.96 2.97
N TYR A 168 -19.61 -1.98 3.49
CA TYR A 168 -18.78 -1.08 2.68
C TYR A 168 -17.30 -1.47 2.79
N GLY A 169 -16.59 -1.43 1.66
CA GLY A 169 -15.17 -1.77 1.58
C GLY A 169 -14.89 -3.13 0.95
N MET A 170 -13.60 -3.39 0.70
CA MET A 170 -13.11 -4.59 -0.03
C MET A 170 -11.98 -5.29 0.71
N MET A 171 -11.67 -4.87 1.94
CA MET A 171 -10.69 -5.55 2.78
C MET A 171 -11.18 -6.95 3.16
N ASP A 172 -10.23 -7.83 3.45
CA ASP A 172 -10.56 -9.15 3.99
C ASP A 172 -11.35 -9.02 5.29
N CYS A 173 -12.41 -9.81 5.43
CA CYS A 173 -13.32 -9.74 6.57
C CYS A 173 -12.77 -10.49 7.79
N THR A 174 -12.00 -11.55 7.54
CA THR A 174 -11.56 -12.53 8.55
C THR A 174 -10.67 -11.97 9.67
N PRO A 175 -9.86 -10.91 9.49
CA PRO A 175 -9.10 -10.35 10.59
C PRO A 175 -9.95 -9.70 11.68
N CYS A 176 -11.22 -9.37 11.38
CA CYS A 176 -12.11 -8.65 12.30
C CYS A 176 -13.43 -9.40 12.59
N HIS A 177 -13.85 -10.27 11.68
CA HIS A 177 -15.12 -10.98 11.76
C HIS A 177 -14.88 -12.48 11.78
N ASP A 178 -15.48 -13.15 12.77
CA ASP A 178 -15.60 -14.59 12.75
C ASP A 178 -16.63 -15.00 11.70
N ASP A 179 -16.26 -16.00 10.90
CA ASP A 179 -17.15 -16.56 9.89
C ASP A 179 -18.20 -17.44 10.58
N HIS A 180 -19.45 -16.98 10.54
CA HIS A 180 -20.59 -17.66 11.14
C HIS A 180 -21.15 -18.81 10.29
N ASN A 181 -20.54 -19.07 9.13
CA ASN A 181 -20.87 -20.22 8.30
C ASN A 181 -19.95 -21.43 8.55
N LYS A 182 -19.00 -21.32 9.49
CA LYS A 182 -18.09 -22.40 9.90
C LYS A 182 -18.67 -23.30 10.99
#